data_AF-A0A1V5IPJ6-F1
#
_entry.id   AF-A0A1V5IPJ6-F1
#
_cell.length_a   1.000
_cell.length_b   1.000
_cell.length_c   1.000
_cell.angle_alpha   90.00
_cell.angle_beta   90.00
_cell.angle_gamma   90.00
#
_symmetry.space_group_name_H-M   'P 1'
#
loop_
_entity.id
_entity.type
_entity.pdbx_description
1 polymer ?
#
loop_
_entity_poly.entity_id
_entity_poly.type
_entity_poly.pdbx_seq_one_letter_code
_entity_poly.pdbx_strand_id
1 'polypeptide(L)' 'MPYLYFSDEEHLAEWMRVERDPDELERFLDKYIYGVSTFEEYVELCGGAERIEQLRKIELVEQPATPAGQGA' A
#
# COMPACT_ATOMS: atom_id res chain seq x y z
N MET A 1 -2.73 -7.76 -7.65
CA MET A 1 -3.65 -8.35 -8.66
C MET A 1 -2.95 -9.51 -9.35
N PRO A 2 -3.52 -10.73 -9.36
CA PRO A 2 -2.86 -11.91 -9.94
C PRO A 2 -2.37 -11.65 -11.37
N TYR A 3 -1.16 -12.10 -11.68
CA TYR A 3 -0.48 -11.94 -12.99
C TYR A 3 -0.14 -10.49 -13.38
N LEU A 4 -0.45 -9.51 -12.53
CA LEU A 4 -0.13 -8.10 -12.78
C LEU A 4 0.88 -7.57 -11.75
N TYR A 5 0.60 -7.73 -10.46
CA TYR A 5 1.47 -7.26 -9.37
C TYR A 5 1.08 -7.92 -8.04
N PHE A 6 2.06 -8.02 -7.13
CA PHE A 6 1.90 -8.65 -5.82
C PHE A 6 1.04 -7.79 -4.86
N SER A 7 0.63 -8.35 -3.72
CA SER A 7 -0.08 -7.61 -2.67
C SER A 7 0.84 -6.57 -2.00
N ASP A 8 0.32 -5.37 -1.71
CA ASP A 8 1.07 -4.36 -0.94
C ASP A 8 0.91 -4.63 0.56
N GLU A 9 1.73 -5.56 1.07
CA GLU A 9 1.67 -5.98 2.48
C GLU A 9 2.00 -4.84 3.46
N GLU A 10 2.78 -3.85 3.05
CA GLU A 10 3.12 -2.70 3.89
C GLU A 10 1.92 -1.78 4.10
N HIS A 11 1.21 -1.46 3.02
CA HIS A 11 0.00 -0.66 3.10
C HIS A 11 -1.12 -1.40 3.85
N LEU A 12 -1.25 -2.72 3.64
CA LEU A 12 -2.20 -3.55 4.40
C LEU A 12 -1.83 -3.62 5.89
N ALA A 13 -0.54 -3.73 6.23
CA ALA A 13 -0.09 -3.73 7.61
C ALA A 13 -0.33 -2.38 8.30
N GLU A 14 -0.16 -1.26 7.58
CA GLU A 14 -0.53 0.07 8.09
C GLU A 14 -2.02 0.11 8.42
N TRP A 15 -2.88 -0.31 7.49
CA TRP A 15 -4.33 -0.37 7.73
C TRP A 15 -4.67 -1.23 8.96
N MET A 16 -4.17 -2.47 9.04
CA MET A 16 -4.40 -3.36 10.19
C MET A 16 -3.90 -2.78 11.53
N ARG A 17 -2.90 -1.89 11.49
CA ARG A 17 -2.39 -1.22 12.67
C ARG A 17 -3.32 -0.09 13.11
N VAL A 18 -3.68 0.80 12.18
CA VAL A 18 -4.47 2.01 12.49
C VAL A 18 -5.95 1.71 12.74
N GLU A 19 -6.51 0.65 12.17
CA GLU A 19 -7.93 0.29 12.36
C GLU A 19 -8.30 -0.01 13.83
N ARG A 20 -7.30 -0.24 14.69
CA ARG A 20 -7.47 -0.53 16.11
C ARG A 20 -7.75 0.72 16.95
N ASP A 21 -7.46 1.90 16.41
CA ASP A 21 -7.67 3.19 17.06
C ASP A 21 -8.60 4.04 16.17
N PRO A 22 -9.80 4.43 16.64
CA PRO A 22 -10.75 5.18 15.82
C PRO A 22 -10.20 6.50 15.27
N ASP A 23 -9.36 7.20 16.03
CA ASP A 23 -8.80 8.49 15.62
C ASP A 23 -7.67 8.28 14.58
N GLU A 24 -6.86 7.23 14.72
CA GLU A 24 -5.89 6.85 13.68
C GLU A 24 -6.57 6.36 12.40
N LEU A 25 -7.64 5.59 12.52
CA LEU A 25 -8.44 5.13 11.39
C LEU A 25 -9.08 6.30 10.65
N GLU A 26 -9.68 7.26 11.36
CA GLU A 26 -10.26 8.46 10.74
C GLU A 26 -9.21 9.21 9.91
N ARG A 27 -8.00 9.43 10.46
CA ARG A 27 -6.89 10.07 9.73
C ARG A 27 -6.44 9.27 8.51
N PHE A 28 -6.42 7.94 8.61
CA PHE A 28 -6.07 7.06 7.49
C PHE A 28 -7.10 7.16 6.36
N LEU A 29 -8.39 7.11 6.71
CA LEU A 29 -9.49 7.22 5.75
C LEU A 29 -9.53 8.61 5.11
N ASP A 30 -9.30 9.67 5.88
CA ASP A 30 -9.21 11.03 5.34
C ASP A 30 -8.05 11.16 4.35
N LYS A 31 -6.90 10.56 4.64
CA LYS A 31 -5.74 10.61 3.73
C LYS A 31 -5.98 9.84 2.43
N TYR A 32 -6.45 8.61 2.52
CA TYR A 32 -6.46 7.68 1.38
C TYR A 32 -7.80 7.58 0.66
N ILE A 33 -8.91 7.99 1.29
CA ILE A 33 -10.26 7.79 0.74
C ILE A 33 -11.01 9.11 0.62
N TYR A 34 -11.20 9.86 1.70
CA TYR A 34 -12.07 11.05 1.67
C TYR A 34 -11.37 12.32 1.18
N GLY A 35 -10.03 12.38 1.30
CA GLY A 35 -9.21 13.53 0.89
C GLY A 35 -8.70 13.47 -0.55
N VAL A 36 -8.97 12.40 -1.28
CA VAL A 36 -8.60 12.26 -2.69
C VAL A 36 -9.82 12.51 -3.59
N SER A 37 -9.58 13.16 -4.73
CA SER A 37 -10.60 13.48 -5.72
C SER A 37 -10.70 12.42 -6.81
N THR A 38 -9.64 11.65 -7.04
CA THR A 38 -9.58 10.61 -8.07
C THR A 38 -8.85 9.36 -7.60
N PHE A 39 -9.03 8.27 -8.35
CA PHE A 39 -8.30 7.03 -8.09
C PHE A 39 -6.80 7.19 -8.36
N GLU A 40 -6.42 7.99 -9.36
CA GLU A 40 -5.01 8.27 -9.67
C GLU A 40 -4.31 8.98 -8.51
N GLU A 41 -4.97 9.92 -7.84
CA GLU A 41 -4.42 10.58 -6.64
C GLU A 41 -4.17 9.59 -5.51
N TYR A 42 -5.10 8.66 -5.28
CA TYR A 42 -4.89 7.56 -4.33
C TYR A 42 -3.69 6.70 -4.70
N VAL A 43 -3.55 6.33 -5.98
CA VAL A 43 -2.42 5.52 -6.46
C VAL A 43 -1.10 6.27 -6.23
N GLU A 44 -1.02 7.57 -6.52
CA GLU A 44 0.17 8.38 -6.25
C GLU A 44 0.49 8.46 -4.75
N LEU A 45 -0.52 8.60 -3.89
CA LEU A 45 -0.32 8.55 -2.42
C LEU A 45 0.21 7.21 -1.93
N CYS A 46 -0.11 6.12 -2.62
CA CYS A 46 0.40 4.77 -2.35
C CYS A 46 1.75 4.49 -3.02
N GLY A 47 2.46 5.51 -3.51
CA GLY A 47 3.78 5.37 -4.13
C GLY A 47 3.76 5.20 -5.66
N GLY A 48 2.58 5.35 -6.27
CA GLY A 48 2.41 5.51 -7.71
C GLY A 48 2.94 4.33 -8.54
N ALA A 49 3.34 4.65 -9.76
CA ALA A 49 3.87 3.68 -10.71
C ALA A 49 5.14 2.97 -10.21
N GLU A 50 5.96 3.64 -9.40
CA GLU A 50 7.18 3.04 -8.85
C GLU A 50 6.86 1.88 -7.90
N ARG A 51 5.90 2.10 -6.98
CA ARG A 51 5.46 1.04 -6.06
C ARG A 51 4.84 -0.13 -6.82
N ILE A 52 4.01 0.15 -7.82
CA ILE A 52 3.40 -0.90 -8.67
C ILE A 52 4.49 -1.72 -9.38
N GLU A 53 5.54 -1.09 -9.90
CA GLU A 53 6.65 -1.80 -10.56
C GLU A 53 7.45 -2.66 -9.57
N GLN A 54 7.65 -2.20 -8.34
CA GLN A 54 8.26 -3.02 -7.28
C GLN A 54 7.41 -4.27 -6.99
N LEU A 55 6.09 -4.11 -6.83
CA LEU A 55 5.16 -5.22 -6.59
C LEU A 55 5.08 -6.18 -7.79
N ARG A 56 5.23 -5.68 -9.02
CA ARG A 56 5.31 -6.51 -10.22
C ARG A 56 6.55 -7.40 -10.23
N LYS A 57 7.71 -6.87 -9.84
CA LYS A 57 8.95 -7.66 -9.74
C LYS A 57 8.84 -8.79 -8.72
N ILE A 58 8.09 -8.57 -7.63
CA ILE A 58 7.81 -9.60 -6.63
C ILE A 58 6.90 -10.68 -7.21
N GLU A 59 5.80 -10.31 -7.88
CA GLU A 59 4.86 -11.25 -8.53
C GLU A 59 5.57 -12.17 -9.54
N LEU A 60 6.50 -11.62 -10.30
CA LEU A 60 7.27 -12.35 -11.32
C LEU A 60 8.51 -13.06 -10.77
N VAL A 61 8.72 -13.02 -9.44
CA VAL A 61 9.86 -13.67 -8.75
C VAL A 61 11.22 -13.13 -9.22
N GLU A 62 11.25 -11.91 -9.77
CA GLU A 62 12.49 -11.21 -10.11
C GLU A 62 13.19 -10.68 -8.85
N GLN A 63 12.41 -10.39 -7.80
CA GLN A 63 12.87 -10.01 -6.47
C GLN A 63 12.03 -10.72 -5.41
N PRO A 64 12.62 -11.18 -4.30
CA PRO A 64 11.83 -11.75 -3.21
C PRO A 64 11.00 -10.65 -2.53
N ALA A 65 9.83 -11.02 -2.01
CA ALA A 65 9.08 -10.12 -1.13
C ALA A 65 9.90 -9.80 0.11
N THR A 66 10.11 -8.51 0.40
CA THR A 66 10.70 -8.10 1.67
C THR A 66 9.70 -8.39 2.79
N PRO A 67 10.09 -9.08 3.87
CA PRO A 67 9.20 -9.33 4.99
C PRO A 67 8.76 -8.01 5.63
N ALA A 68 7.45 -7.83 5.78
CA ALA A 68 6.87 -6.70 6.52
C ALA A 68 7.47 -6.65 7.93
N GLY A 69 8.19 -5.57 8.25
CA GLY A 69 8.81 -5.36 9.57
C GLY A 69 10.34 -5.40 9.64
N GLN A 70 11.06 -5.46 8.51
CA GLN A 70 12.51 -5.18 8.48
C GLN A 70 12.78 -3.85 7.76
N GLY A 71 12.40 -2.76 8.42
CA GLY A 71 12.93 -1.42 8.18
C GLY A 71 13.27 -0.83 9.55
N ALA A 72 14.57 -0.63 9.81
CA ALA A 72 15.07 0.04 11.00
C ALA A 72 14.82 1.54 10.94
#